data_AF-A0ABD6M360-F1
#
_entry.id   AF-A0ABD6M360-F1
#
_cell.length_a   1.000
_cell.length_b   1.000
_cell.length_c   1.000
_cell.angle_alpha   90.00
_cell.angle_beta   90.00
_cell.angle_gamma   90.00
#
_symmetry.space_group_name_H-M   'P 1'
#
loop_
_entity.id
_entity.type
_entity.pdbx_description
1 polymer ?
#
loop_
_entity_poly.entity_id
_entity_poly.type
_entity_poly.pdbx_seq_one_letter_code
_entity_poly.pdbx_strand_id
1 'polypeptide(L)'
;MDKHRFIKDLQKHAKSLAKYKLNLDIDNIKNTIIAGQQHIEENEQSATLINNLIPLTTRDITERDVEIILPIISEYWMTLLHSTQYKIFFYGTQRHYLSFSTIIADRFQSQLVHIDITADIELCIHTISHPSTCNETKILIYDDEGSYILRRKFDCANIFSYIYYSPLRVSCGTNKRYAMYLEHEYKKYNTQIIDNVVTGSSYAWWGVPTQLTTCTANMSVKSGDTAFALAITEHLTQSGQLKNHIHITSFFDLHHELTRSKSTFNSGVFKELKFFAKKNNIPYIQYDEEIFASNHDEIYQPASISSSIEKNLLNLFISEKKLITAITDIVNQKYINFDFHTLIDEQKNKNSMCEEEMDKLSIQRGTNHSKLFCYKESLSSNSRNIEKMVHNAEMNKYAMYIVFAPQPQKYIENIDKEMLNEAFSFYQQITLNKKNIVLIDMSDDPDFTRHDFQDGDHLNFNGAIKFIQKLQVYGITI
;
A
#
# COMPACT_ATOMS: atom_id res chain seq x y z
N MET A 1 29.00 -32.48 29.88
CA MET A 1 27.74 -31.69 29.74
C MET A 1 26.94 -32.30 28.60
N ASP A 2 25.64 -32.57 28.77
CA ASP A 2 24.80 -33.05 27.66
C ASP A 2 24.55 -31.95 26.61
N LYS A 3 24.17 -32.34 25.38
CA LYS A 3 24.02 -31.41 24.24
C LYS A 3 22.91 -30.38 24.50
N HIS A 4 21.84 -30.76 25.18
CA HIS A 4 20.71 -29.88 25.46
C HIS A 4 21.09 -28.77 26.44
N ARG A 5 21.75 -29.13 27.54
CA ARG A 5 22.30 -28.20 28.53
C ARG A 5 23.35 -27.28 27.91
N PHE A 6 24.22 -27.80 27.05
CA PHE A 6 25.22 -27.01 26.33
C PHE A 6 24.57 -25.87 25.51
N ILE A 7 23.58 -26.20 24.68
CA ILE A 7 22.92 -25.20 23.82
C ILE A 7 22.09 -24.22 24.68
N LYS A 8 21.45 -24.69 25.75
CA LYS A 8 20.66 -23.84 26.67
C LYS A 8 21.53 -22.82 27.41
N ASP A 9 22.70 -23.22 27.89
CA ASP A 9 23.65 -22.33 28.55
C ASP A 9 24.23 -21.30 27.55
N LEU A 10 24.56 -21.72 26.32
CA LEU A 10 24.95 -20.79 25.24
C LEU A 10 23.86 -19.74 24.95
N GLN A 11 22.61 -20.17 24.81
CA GLN A 11 21.49 -19.26 24.58
C GLN A 11 21.31 -18.27 25.72
N LYS A 12 21.39 -18.75 26.96
CA LYS A 12 21.25 -17.92 28.17
C LYS A 12 22.30 -16.81 28.19
N HIS A 13 23.57 -17.16 27.93
CA HIS A 13 24.65 -16.19 27.93
C HIS A 13 24.59 -15.24 26.73
N ALA A 14 24.20 -15.71 25.54
CA ALA A 14 23.98 -14.85 24.38
C ALA A 14 22.84 -13.83 24.61
N LYS A 15 21.74 -14.26 25.25
CA LYS A 15 20.64 -13.35 25.66
C LYS A 15 21.09 -12.31 26.69
N SER A 16 21.92 -12.72 27.64
CA SER A 16 22.52 -11.83 28.63
C SER A 16 23.43 -10.80 27.94
N LEU A 17 24.30 -11.25 27.03
CA LEU A 17 25.18 -10.39 26.23
C LEU A 17 24.39 -9.37 25.41
N ALA A 18 23.32 -9.80 24.74
CA ALA A 18 22.46 -8.90 23.95
C ALA A 18 21.79 -7.81 24.79
N LYS A 19 21.48 -8.12 26.06
CA LYS A 19 20.78 -7.18 26.96
C LYS A 19 21.74 -6.26 27.71
N TYR A 20 22.83 -6.80 28.21
CA TYR A 20 23.70 -6.12 29.18
C TYR A 20 25.07 -5.74 28.61
N LYS A 21 25.47 -6.34 27.47
CA LYS A 21 26.73 -6.04 26.77
C LYS A 21 27.96 -6.14 27.68
N LEU A 22 28.05 -7.18 28.52
CA LEU A 22 29.10 -7.34 29.52
C LEU A 22 30.21 -8.30 29.05
N ASN A 23 31.47 -7.99 29.38
CA ASN A 23 32.61 -8.90 29.19
C ASN A 23 32.38 -10.26 29.87
N LEU A 24 31.73 -10.26 31.03
CA LEU A 24 31.39 -11.48 31.77
C LEU A 24 30.55 -12.45 30.93
N ASP A 25 29.69 -11.95 30.05
CA ASP A 25 28.88 -12.80 29.17
C ASP A 25 29.73 -13.47 28.07
N ILE A 26 30.74 -12.77 27.55
CA ILE A 26 31.72 -13.35 26.63
C ILE A 26 32.53 -14.46 27.31
N ASP A 27 32.98 -14.22 28.54
CA ASP A 27 33.68 -15.24 29.32
C ASP A 27 32.80 -16.46 29.61
N ASN A 28 31.52 -16.23 29.92
CA ASN A 28 30.56 -17.31 30.14
C ASN A 28 30.30 -18.10 28.85
N ILE A 29 30.20 -17.45 27.69
CA ILE A 29 30.07 -18.12 26.38
C ILE A 29 31.31 -18.97 26.11
N LYS A 30 32.51 -18.41 26.28
CA LYS A 30 33.79 -19.13 26.16
C LYS A 30 33.83 -20.38 27.05
N ASN A 31 33.52 -20.22 28.33
CA ASN A 31 33.54 -21.32 29.30
C ASN A 31 32.53 -22.40 28.95
N THR A 32 31.37 -22.01 28.41
CA THR A 32 30.34 -22.95 27.93
C THR A 32 30.84 -23.74 26.73
N ILE A 33 31.49 -23.09 25.76
CA ILE A 33 32.12 -23.74 24.60
C ILE A 33 33.17 -24.77 25.05
N ILE A 34 34.05 -24.40 25.98
CA ILE A 34 35.08 -25.31 26.51
C ILE A 34 34.44 -26.51 27.22
N ALA A 35 33.47 -26.28 28.11
CA ALA A 35 32.78 -27.35 28.83
C ALA A 35 31.96 -28.29 27.92
N GLY A 36 31.61 -27.80 26.72
CA GLY A 36 30.81 -28.48 25.71
C GLY A 36 31.60 -28.94 24.49
N GLN A 37 32.93 -28.94 24.53
CA GLN A 37 33.80 -29.14 23.35
C GLN A 37 33.48 -30.39 22.52
N GLN A 38 32.99 -31.47 23.15
CA GLN A 38 32.56 -32.70 22.48
C GLN A 38 31.36 -32.51 21.53
N HIS A 39 30.65 -31.39 21.62
CA HIS A 39 29.50 -31.04 20.77
C HIS A 39 29.86 -30.04 19.67
N ILE A 40 31.13 -29.61 19.59
CA ILE A 40 31.62 -28.73 18.53
C ILE A 40 31.93 -29.58 17.31
N GLU A 41 31.25 -29.30 16.20
CA GLU A 41 31.45 -30.00 14.93
C GLU A 41 32.61 -29.37 14.13
N GLU A 42 33.34 -30.16 13.35
CA GLU A 42 34.39 -29.65 12.44
C GLU A 42 33.75 -29.04 11.18
N ASN A 43 33.20 -27.83 11.31
CA ASN A 43 32.58 -27.08 10.23
C ASN A 43 32.96 -25.59 10.23
N GLU A 44 32.62 -24.89 9.14
CA GLU A 44 32.94 -23.47 8.95
C GLU A 44 32.30 -22.57 10.02
N GLN A 45 31.09 -22.90 10.47
CA GLN A 45 30.35 -22.12 11.48
C GLN A 45 31.02 -22.22 12.86
N SER A 46 31.49 -23.41 13.25
CA SER A 46 32.29 -23.61 14.46
C SER A 46 33.59 -22.81 14.41
N ALA A 47 34.32 -22.89 13.29
CA ALA A 47 35.57 -22.16 13.10
C ALA A 47 35.34 -20.63 13.15
N THR A 48 34.29 -20.15 12.49
CA THR A 48 33.90 -18.74 12.48
C THR A 48 33.56 -18.23 13.88
N LEU A 49 32.77 -18.98 14.65
CA LEU A 49 32.46 -18.63 16.03
C LEU A 49 33.74 -18.53 16.88
N ILE A 50 34.59 -19.55 16.85
CA ILE A 50 35.80 -19.60 17.67
C ILE A 50 36.75 -18.45 17.31
N ASN A 51 36.99 -18.22 16.02
CA ASN A 51 37.89 -17.18 15.54
C ASN A 51 37.41 -15.76 15.90
N ASN A 52 36.09 -15.53 15.92
CA ASN A 52 35.53 -14.24 16.31
C ASN A 52 35.38 -14.08 17.83
N LEU A 53 35.29 -15.18 18.59
CA LEU A 53 35.18 -15.14 20.04
C LEU A 53 36.54 -14.91 20.72
N ILE A 54 37.60 -15.56 20.24
CA ILE A 54 38.95 -15.49 20.86
C ILE A 54 39.40 -14.04 21.13
N PRO A 55 39.37 -13.11 20.14
CA PRO A 55 39.83 -11.74 20.35
C PRO A 55 39.02 -10.98 21.41
N LEU A 56 37.74 -11.34 21.60
CA LEU A 56 36.85 -10.70 22.57
C LEU A 56 37.13 -11.14 24.01
N THR A 57 37.91 -12.22 24.19
CA THR A 57 38.25 -12.74 25.52
C THR A 57 39.52 -12.12 26.10
N THR A 58 40.23 -11.31 25.30
CA THR A 58 41.52 -10.71 25.66
C THR A 58 41.47 -9.19 25.82
N ARG A 59 40.29 -8.57 25.63
CA ARG A 59 40.09 -7.12 25.74
C ARG A 59 38.65 -6.80 26.15
N ASP A 60 38.41 -5.55 26.49
CA ASP A 60 37.06 -5.04 26.69
C ASP A 60 36.27 -5.02 25.37
N ILE A 61 35.00 -5.45 25.45
CA ILE A 61 34.07 -5.43 24.31
C ILE A 61 33.44 -4.05 24.11
N THR A 62 33.14 -3.76 22.84
CA THR A 62 32.40 -2.59 22.40
C THR A 62 31.00 -2.98 21.91
N GLU A 63 30.12 -2.00 21.69
CA GLU A 63 28.80 -2.27 21.12
C GLU A 63 28.88 -2.92 19.73
N ARG A 64 29.84 -2.49 18.91
CA ARG A 64 30.10 -3.05 17.57
C ARG A 64 30.52 -4.52 17.65
N ASP A 65 31.28 -4.91 18.68
CA ASP A 65 31.66 -6.31 18.88
C ASP A 65 30.43 -7.17 19.17
N VAL A 66 29.50 -6.66 19.98
CA VAL A 66 28.23 -7.33 20.29
C VAL A 66 27.37 -7.48 19.04
N GLU A 67 27.28 -6.44 18.20
CA GLU A 67 26.57 -6.48 16.92
C GLU A 67 27.12 -7.54 15.95
N ILE A 68 28.44 -7.78 15.97
CA ILE A 68 29.10 -8.78 15.12
C ILE A 68 28.96 -10.19 15.68
N ILE A 69 29.21 -10.38 16.98
CA ILE A 69 29.30 -11.73 17.57
C ILE A 69 27.93 -12.38 17.77
N LEU A 70 26.87 -11.60 18.04
CA LEU A 70 25.53 -12.14 18.27
C LEU A 70 24.96 -12.88 17.05
N PRO A 71 25.02 -12.34 15.82
CA PRO A 71 24.66 -13.08 14.61
C PRO A 71 25.47 -14.36 14.44
N ILE A 72 26.78 -14.35 14.70
CA ILE A 72 27.67 -15.51 14.54
C ILE A 72 27.30 -16.62 15.54
N ILE A 73 27.10 -16.28 16.82
CA ILE A 73 26.57 -17.22 17.83
C ILE A 73 25.22 -17.74 17.38
N SER A 74 24.38 -16.84 16.84
CA SER A 74 23.05 -17.17 16.37
C SER A 74 23.03 -18.04 15.11
N GLU A 75 24.11 -18.09 14.34
CA GLU A 75 24.25 -19.00 13.20
C GLU A 75 24.80 -20.35 13.66
N TYR A 76 25.82 -20.34 14.53
CA TYR A 76 26.43 -21.55 15.06
C TYR A 76 25.42 -22.47 15.76
N TRP A 77 24.67 -21.96 16.73
CA TRP A 77 23.69 -22.80 17.44
C TRP A 77 22.54 -23.27 16.53
N MET A 78 22.25 -22.60 15.42
CA MET A 78 21.24 -23.05 14.45
C MET A 78 21.71 -24.31 13.73
N THR A 79 23.01 -24.43 13.44
CA THR A 79 23.61 -25.68 12.93
C THR A 79 23.38 -26.85 13.88
N LEU A 80 23.57 -26.63 15.19
CA LEU A 80 23.36 -27.66 16.21
C LEU A 80 21.88 -28.10 16.31
N LEU A 81 20.97 -27.20 15.97
CA LEU A 81 19.53 -27.39 16.06
C LEU A 81 18.94 -28.04 14.79
N HIS A 82 19.54 -27.82 13.61
CA HIS A 82 19.05 -28.36 12.33
C HIS A 82 18.86 -29.89 12.29
N SER A 83 19.65 -30.64 13.06
CA SER A 83 19.58 -32.11 13.14
C SER A 83 18.69 -32.64 14.27
N THR A 84 17.97 -31.76 14.98
CA THR A 84 17.20 -32.13 16.17
C THR A 84 15.73 -32.39 15.85
N GLN A 85 15.11 -33.35 16.57
CA GLN A 85 13.66 -33.51 16.56
C GLN A 85 13.01 -32.46 17.47
N TYR A 86 11.89 -31.87 17.06
CA TYR A 86 11.21 -30.85 17.86
C TYR A 86 9.85 -31.31 18.35
N LYS A 87 9.44 -30.70 19.46
CA LYS A 87 8.05 -30.67 19.88
C LYS A 87 7.65 -29.22 20.08
N ILE A 88 6.74 -28.72 19.25
CA ILE A 88 6.36 -27.31 19.21
C ILE A 88 4.99 -27.18 19.87
N PHE A 89 4.94 -26.48 21.00
CA PHE A 89 3.69 -26.13 21.66
C PHE A 89 3.31 -24.71 21.27
N PHE A 90 2.07 -24.49 20.83
CA PHE A 90 1.49 -23.18 20.64
C PHE A 90 0.48 -22.94 21.76
N TYR A 91 0.77 -22.03 22.69
CA TYR A 91 -0.12 -21.64 23.78
C TYR A 91 -0.75 -20.27 23.48
N GLY A 92 -2.03 -20.25 23.15
CA GLY A 92 -2.69 -19.04 22.69
C GLY A 92 -4.10 -19.30 22.17
N THR A 93 -4.73 -18.27 21.63
CA THR A 93 -6.08 -18.36 21.08
C THR A 93 -6.14 -19.31 19.88
N GLN A 94 -7.25 -20.03 19.71
CA GLN A 94 -7.53 -20.82 18.50
C GLN A 94 -7.28 -20.05 17.20
N ARG A 95 -7.66 -18.76 17.15
CA ARG A 95 -7.48 -17.91 15.97
C ARG A 95 -6.01 -17.75 15.59
N HIS A 96 -5.16 -17.45 16.56
CA HIS A 96 -3.73 -17.26 16.30
C HIS A 96 -3.01 -18.58 16.03
N TYR A 97 -3.42 -19.66 16.69
CA TYR A 97 -2.95 -21.00 16.36
C TYR A 97 -3.24 -21.35 14.91
N LEU A 98 -4.48 -21.14 14.44
CA LEU A 98 -4.85 -21.40 13.05
C LEU A 98 -3.98 -20.57 12.09
N SER A 99 -3.83 -19.27 12.35
CA SER A 99 -2.92 -18.40 11.58
C SER A 99 -1.50 -18.96 11.52
N PHE A 100 -0.91 -19.32 12.66
CA PHE A 100 0.43 -19.88 12.73
C PHE A 100 0.54 -21.23 11.99
N SER A 101 -0.46 -22.10 12.14
CA SER A 101 -0.52 -23.42 11.51
C SER A 101 -0.57 -23.35 9.97
N THR A 102 -1.05 -22.25 9.40
CA THR A 102 -1.05 -22.04 7.94
C THR A 102 0.32 -21.70 7.38
N ILE A 103 1.21 -21.12 8.19
CA ILE A 103 2.54 -20.65 7.75
C ILE A 103 3.68 -21.58 8.19
N ILE A 104 3.43 -22.52 9.10
CA ILE A 104 4.44 -23.49 9.53
C ILE A 104 4.86 -24.41 8.37
N ALA A 105 6.15 -24.72 8.28
CA ALA A 105 6.71 -25.63 7.29
C ALA A 105 6.18 -27.06 7.49
N ASP A 106 5.89 -27.75 6.39
CA ASP A 106 5.20 -29.05 6.41
C ASP A 106 5.89 -30.10 7.30
N ARG A 107 7.22 -30.08 7.34
CA ARG A 107 8.03 -30.99 8.17
C ARG A 107 7.76 -30.88 9.68
N PHE A 108 7.22 -29.75 10.15
CA PHE A 108 6.91 -29.52 11.56
C PHE A 108 5.41 -29.60 11.88
N GLN A 109 4.54 -29.79 10.90
CA GLN A 109 3.09 -29.78 11.11
C GLN A 109 2.65 -30.83 12.14
N SER A 110 3.21 -32.04 12.07
CA SER A 110 2.94 -33.14 13.00
C SER A 110 3.55 -32.96 14.39
N GLN A 111 4.50 -32.02 14.52
CA GLN A 111 5.20 -31.70 15.77
C GLN A 111 4.52 -30.56 16.53
N LEU A 112 3.58 -29.86 15.87
CA LEU A 112 2.84 -28.73 16.42
C LEU A 112 1.63 -29.19 17.25
N VAL A 113 1.58 -28.75 18.50
CA VAL A 113 0.48 -29.01 19.44
C VAL A 113 -0.13 -27.68 19.88
N HIS A 114 -1.43 -27.53 19.70
CA HIS A 114 -2.17 -26.39 20.25
C HIS A 114 -2.56 -26.64 21.69
N ILE A 115 -2.37 -25.63 22.53
CA ILE A 115 -2.89 -25.56 23.88
C ILE A 115 -3.70 -24.25 23.96
N ASP A 116 -5.02 -24.37 24.04
CA ASP A 116 -5.90 -23.20 24.12
C ASP A 116 -5.79 -22.52 25.49
N ILE A 117 -5.95 -21.19 25.51
CA ILE A 117 -5.95 -20.38 26.73
C ILE A 117 -7.06 -20.75 27.71
N THR A 118 -8.13 -21.41 27.26
CA THR A 118 -9.21 -21.89 28.14
C THR A 118 -8.86 -23.19 28.87
N ALA A 119 -7.76 -23.86 28.51
CA ALA A 119 -7.36 -25.11 29.14
C ALA A 119 -6.87 -24.87 30.59
N ASP A 120 -7.03 -25.89 31.43
CA ASP A 120 -6.51 -25.86 32.79
C ASP A 120 -4.98 -25.68 32.78
N ILE A 121 -4.50 -24.61 33.41
CA ILE A 121 -3.11 -24.20 33.31
C ILE A 121 -2.14 -25.21 33.95
N GLU A 122 -2.56 -25.91 35.00
CA GLU A 122 -1.74 -26.94 35.67
C GLU A 122 -1.62 -28.18 34.79
N LEU A 123 -2.71 -28.57 34.12
CA LEU A 123 -2.68 -29.62 33.12
C LEU A 123 -1.79 -29.24 31.91
N CYS A 124 -1.81 -27.97 31.50
CA CYS A 124 -0.93 -27.47 30.45
C CYS A 124 0.55 -27.54 30.85
N ILE A 125 0.89 -27.10 32.07
CA ILE A 125 2.24 -27.23 32.65
C ILE A 125 2.69 -28.68 32.64
N HIS A 126 1.83 -29.58 33.13
CA HIS A 126 2.14 -31.01 33.18
C HIS A 126 2.38 -31.58 31.79
N THR A 127 1.52 -31.23 30.82
CA THR A 127 1.63 -31.68 29.42
C THR A 127 2.94 -31.22 28.78
N ILE A 128 3.31 -29.96 28.97
CA ILE A 128 4.56 -29.39 28.43
C ILE A 128 5.78 -30.01 29.13
N SER A 129 5.70 -30.20 30.44
CA SER A 129 6.81 -30.67 31.27
C SER A 129 7.07 -32.17 31.18
N HIS A 130 6.08 -32.96 30.75
CA HIS A 130 6.13 -34.41 30.76
C HIS A 130 7.39 -34.94 30.04
N PRO A 131 8.25 -35.75 30.69
CA PRO A 131 9.46 -36.26 30.07
C PRO A 131 9.11 -37.06 28.81
N SER A 132 9.68 -36.69 27.66
CA SER A 132 9.54 -37.48 26.43
C SER A 132 10.57 -38.61 26.43
N THR A 133 10.19 -39.80 25.96
CA THR A 133 11.12 -40.91 25.74
C THR A 133 12.06 -40.67 24.55
N CYS A 134 11.71 -39.74 23.68
CA CYS A 134 12.57 -39.22 22.61
C CYS A 134 13.31 -37.95 23.07
N ASN A 135 14.55 -37.77 22.61
CA ASN A 135 15.38 -36.57 22.80
C ASN A 135 14.85 -35.37 21.97
N GLU A 136 13.57 -35.02 22.12
CA GLU A 136 12.93 -33.91 21.43
C GLU A 136 13.26 -32.57 22.09
N THR A 137 13.61 -31.56 21.28
CA THR A 137 13.75 -30.18 21.73
C THR A 137 12.38 -29.51 21.77
N LYS A 138 11.95 -29.11 22.98
CA LYS A 138 10.65 -28.49 23.19
C LYS A 138 10.69 -26.98 23.03
N ILE A 139 9.83 -26.45 22.17
CA ILE A 139 9.65 -25.01 21.92
C ILE A 139 8.25 -24.60 22.36
N LEU A 140 8.14 -23.51 23.11
CA LEU A 140 6.84 -22.90 23.45
C LEU A 140 6.67 -21.59 22.68
N ILE A 141 5.71 -21.57 21.76
CA ILE A 141 5.25 -20.39 21.05
C ILE A 141 3.99 -19.86 21.74
N TYR A 142 3.88 -18.55 21.95
CA TYR A 142 2.73 -17.95 22.62
C TYR A 142 2.32 -16.61 22.02
N ASP A 143 1.02 -16.28 22.11
CA ASP A 143 0.48 -14.98 21.67
C ASP A 143 0.29 -14.00 22.86
N ASP A 144 -0.36 -12.85 22.60
CA ASP A 144 -0.63 -11.82 23.61
C ASP A 144 -1.36 -12.39 24.83
N GLU A 145 -2.41 -13.18 24.61
CA GLU A 145 -3.20 -13.82 25.66
C GLU A 145 -2.42 -14.94 26.34
N GLY A 146 -1.68 -15.72 25.54
CA GLY A 146 -0.84 -16.81 25.99
C GLY A 146 0.31 -16.37 26.90
N SER A 147 0.74 -15.10 26.81
CA SER A 147 1.80 -14.53 27.66
C SER A 147 1.52 -14.64 29.16
N TYR A 148 0.26 -14.80 29.58
CA TYR A 148 -0.12 -15.02 30.97
C TYR A 148 0.57 -16.24 31.59
N ILE A 149 0.83 -17.29 30.79
CA ILE A 149 1.47 -18.51 31.24
C ILE A 149 2.88 -18.25 31.82
N LEU A 150 3.60 -17.27 31.27
CA LEU A 150 4.96 -16.92 31.69
C LEU A 150 5.00 -16.18 33.03
N ARG A 151 3.91 -15.49 33.42
CA ARG A 151 3.86 -14.67 34.65
C ARG A 151 3.82 -15.52 35.92
N ARG A 152 3.48 -16.81 35.84
CA ARG A 152 3.36 -17.71 37.01
C ARG A 152 4.64 -18.43 37.40
N LYS A 153 5.82 -17.86 37.09
CA LYS A 153 7.14 -18.48 37.30
C LYS A 153 7.19 -19.89 36.71
N PHE A 154 6.82 -19.96 35.44
CA PHE A 154 6.82 -21.16 34.61
C PHE A 154 8.26 -21.65 34.39
N ASP A 155 8.83 -22.36 35.37
CA ASP A 155 10.17 -22.95 35.26
C ASP A 155 10.07 -24.37 34.70
N CYS A 156 9.63 -24.48 33.45
CA CYS A 156 9.73 -25.74 32.74
C CYS A 156 11.21 -25.97 32.41
N ALA A 157 11.91 -26.69 33.30
CA ALA A 157 13.31 -27.08 33.13
C ALA A 157 13.59 -27.70 31.73
N ASN A 158 12.56 -28.32 31.13
CA ASN A 158 12.61 -29.05 29.87
C ASN A 158 12.20 -28.24 28.62
N ILE A 159 11.89 -26.94 28.74
CA ILE A 159 11.67 -26.07 27.57
C ILE A 159 13.01 -25.45 27.15
N PHE A 160 13.27 -25.54 25.84
CA PHE A 160 14.46 -24.98 25.22
C PHE A 160 14.31 -23.48 25.00
N SER A 161 13.22 -23.05 24.34
CA SER A 161 12.97 -21.63 24.09
C SER A 161 11.49 -21.28 24.14
N TYR A 162 11.24 -20.04 24.57
CA TYR A 162 9.96 -19.37 24.53
C TYR A 162 10.00 -18.36 23.37
N ILE A 163 8.97 -18.34 22.52
CA ILE A 163 8.90 -17.47 21.35
C ILE A 163 7.55 -16.78 21.35
N TYR A 164 7.55 -15.45 21.42
CA TYR A 164 6.33 -14.68 21.20
C TYR A 164 5.99 -14.66 19.70
N TYR A 165 4.75 -15.01 19.37
CA TYR A 165 4.19 -14.90 18.02
C TYR A 165 3.08 -13.87 18.02
N SER A 166 3.30 -12.78 17.28
CA SER A 166 2.23 -11.86 16.91
C SER A 166 1.59 -12.32 15.60
N PRO A 167 0.25 -12.25 15.47
CA PRO A 167 -0.43 -12.54 14.21
C PRO A 167 0.07 -11.65 13.08
N LEU A 168 -0.04 -12.14 11.85
CA LEU A 168 0.21 -11.31 10.67
C LEU A 168 -0.74 -10.12 10.66
N ARG A 169 -0.19 -8.92 10.87
CA ARG A 169 -0.92 -7.66 10.75
C ARG A 169 -0.51 -7.00 9.44
N VAL A 170 -1.43 -6.93 8.50
CA VAL A 170 -1.27 -6.07 7.32
C VAL A 170 -1.83 -4.69 7.66
N SER A 171 -0.98 -3.71 7.95
CA SER A 171 -1.41 -2.32 8.06
C SER A 171 -1.50 -1.71 6.65
N CYS A 172 -2.71 -1.57 6.15
CA CYS A 172 -2.94 -0.71 5.00
C CYS A 172 -3.00 0.70 5.59
N GLY A 173 -1.97 1.52 5.37
CA GLY A 173 -1.95 2.92 5.84
C GLY A 173 -3.24 3.65 5.45
N THR A 174 -3.59 4.71 6.18
CA THR A 174 -4.80 5.55 6.01
C THR A 174 -5.40 5.41 4.61
N ASN A 175 -6.53 4.71 4.53
CA ASN A 175 -7.32 4.38 3.34
C ASN A 175 -7.06 5.29 2.13
N LYS A 176 -6.08 4.92 1.30
CA LYS A 176 -5.68 5.65 0.09
C LYS A 176 -6.64 5.34 -1.07
N ARG A 177 -7.91 5.68 -0.87
CA ARG A 177 -9.03 5.31 -1.73
C ARG A 177 -8.89 5.76 -3.19
N TYR A 178 -8.38 6.96 -3.45
CA TYR A 178 -8.11 7.45 -4.81
C TYR A 178 -6.91 6.76 -5.44
N ALA A 179 -5.82 6.55 -4.68
CA ALA A 179 -4.68 5.80 -5.21
C ALA A 179 -5.11 4.38 -5.62
N MET A 180 -5.94 3.73 -4.80
CA MET A 180 -6.46 2.40 -5.09
C MET A 180 -7.42 2.36 -6.26
N TYR A 181 -8.28 3.37 -6.40
CA TYR A 181 -9.10 3.56 -7.60
C TYR A 181 -8.22 3.70 -8.85
N LEU A 182 -7.17 4.51 -8.81
CA LEU A 182 -6.26 4.68 -9.94
C LEU A 182 -5.49 3.41 -10.25
N GLU A 183 -5.09 2.63 -9.25
CA GLU A 183 -4.52 1.29 -9.45
C GLU A 183 -5.50 0.33 -10.13
N HIS A 184 -6.79 0.40 -9.80
CA HIS A 184 -7.82 -0.38 -10.46
C HIS A 184 -7.93 -0.01 -11.95
N GLU A 185 -8.07 1.28 -12.27
CA GLU A 185 -8.15 1.75 -13.66
C GLU A 185 -6.86 1.52 -14.44
N TYR A 186 -5.70 1.69 -13.79
CA TYR A 186 -4.39 1.41 -14.37
C TYR A 186 -4.20 -0.07 -14.68
N LYS A 187 -4.62 -0.96 -13.77
CA LYS A 187 -4.62 -2.40 -14.04
C LYS A 187 -5.58 -2.75 -15.17
N LYS A 188 -6.77 -2.14 -15.21
CA LYS A 188 -7.74 -2.30 -16.32
C LYS A 188 -7.09 -1.95 -17.66
N TYR A 189 -6.42 -0.80 -17.75
CA TYR A 189 -5.66 -0.38 -18.94
C TYR A 189 -4.62 -1.41 -19.38
N ASN A 190 -3.83 -1.95 -18.45
CA ASN A 190 -2.73 -2.85 -18.78
C ASN A 190 -3.13 -4.31 -19.03
N THR A 191 -4.36 -4.71 -18.69
CA THR A 191 -4.78 -6.13 -18.72
C THR A 191 -5.97 -6.40 -19.63
N GLN A 192 -6.66 -5.36 -20.10
CA GLN A 192 -7.82 -5.46 -20.97
C GLN A 192 -7.56 -4.69 -22.28
N ILE A 193 -8.43 -4.90 -23.27
CA ILE A 193 -8.38 -4.11 -24.51
C ILE A 193 -9.02 -2.76 -24.24
N ILE A 194 -8.21 -1.77 -23.90
CA ILE A 194 -8.63 -0.40 -23.61
C ILE A 194 -8.18 0.53 -24.74
N ASP A 195 -9.15 1.17 -25.39
CA ASP A 195 -8.91 2.08 -26.51
C ASP A 195 -8.82 3.53 -26.04
N ASN A 196 -9.49 3.86 -24.93
CA ASN A 196 -9.61 5.22 -24.46
C ASN A 196 -9.06 5.41 -23.04
N VAL A 197 -8.42 6.56 -22.83
CA VAL A 197 -8.08 7.06 -21.48
C VAL A 197 -8.81 8.37 -21.27
N VAL A 198 -9.53 8.47 -20.15
CA VAL A 198 -10.14 9.71 -19.69
C VAL A 198 -9.25 10.35 -18.63
N THR A 199 -9.03 11.66 -18.76
CA THR A 199 -8.33 12.49 -17.76
C THR A 199 -9.12 13.77 -17.49
N GLY A 200 -8.88 14.38 -16.35
CA GLY A 200 -9.52 15.64 -15.95
C GLY A 200 -9.72 15.71 -14.43
N SER A 201 -10.49 16.70 -14.00
CA SER A 201 -10.86 16.93 -12.61
C SER A 201 -12.17 16.21 -12.26
N SER A 202 -12.99 16.79 -11.37
CA SER A 202 -14.29 16.24 -10.98
C SER A 202 -15.27 16.09 -12.14
N TYR A 203 -15.18 16.90 -13.20
CA TYR A 203 -16.05 16.76 -14.37
C TYR A 203 -15.83 15.43 -15.10
N ALA A 204 -14.58 14.99 -15.22
CA ALA A 204 -14.23 13.68 -15.76
C ALA A 204 -14.68 12.55 -14.82
N TRP A 205 -14.50 12.74 -13.51
CA TRP A 205 -14.87 11.77 -12.50
C TRP A 205 -16.38 11.47 -12.49
N TRP A 206 -17.19 12.50 -12.62
CA TRP A 206 -18.66 12.40 -12.62
C TRP A 206 -19.25 12.15 -14.01
N GLY A 207 -18.60 12.66 -15.07
CA GLY A 207 -19.08 12.53 -16.44
C GLY A 207 -18.82 11.15 -17.05
N VAL A 208 -17.76 10.45 -16.64
CA VAL A 208 -17.45 9.11 -17.15
C VAL A 208 -17.32 8.08 -16.00
N PRO A 209 -18.42 7.72 -15.32
CA PRO A 209 -18.41 6.72 -14.27
C PRO A 209 -17.80 5.38 -14.72
N THR A 210 -17.03 4.76 -13.84
CA THR A 210 -16.32 3.49 -14.13
C THR A 210 -17.27 2.37 -14.53
N GLN A 211 -18.50 2.38 -14.02
CA GLN A 211 -19.50 1.35 -14.29
C GLN A 211 -20.13 1.48 -15.68
N LEU A 212 -19.89 2.60 -16.37
CA LEU A 212 -20.36 2.84 -17.72
C LEU A 212 -19.23 2.64 -18.75
N THR A 213 -18.02 2.27 -18.33
CA THR A 213 -16.86 2.14 -19.22
C THR A 213 -16.52 0.69 -19.53
N THR A 214 -16.53 0.35 -20.82
CA THR A 214 -16.22 -1.01 -21.30
C THR A 214 -14.85 -1.10 -21.94
N CYS A 215 -14.44 -0.05 -22.66
CA CYS A 215 -13.18 0.04 -23.39
C CYS A 215 -12.38 1.31 -23.00
N THR A 216 -12.71 1.88 -21.85
CA THR A 216 -12.11 3.11 -21.33
C THR A 216 -11.57 2.91 -19.92
N ALA A 217 -10.38 3.44 -19.66
CA ALA A 217 -9.85 3.61 -18.31
C ALA A 217 -10.01 5.08 -17.88
N ASN A 218 -10.72 5.34 -16.79
CA ASN A 218 -10.92 6.70 -16.29
C ASN A 218 -9.88 7.08 -15.22
N MET A 219 -8.79 7.72 -15.65
CA MET A 219 -7.68 8.15 -14.80
C MET A 219 -7.93 9.49 -14.09
N SER A 220 -9.18 9.96 -14.00
CA SER A 220 -9.51 11.18 -13.27
C SER A 220 -9.84 10.94 -11.80
N VAL A 221 -9.77 12.00 -11.00
CA VAL A 221 -10.22 12.03 -9.60
C VAL A 221 -10.92 13.36 -9.32
N LYS A 222 -11.67 13.44 -8.22
CA LYS A 222 -12.46 14.65 -7.86
C LYS A 222 -11.66 15.95 -7.78
N SER A 223 -10.35 15.88 -7.58
CA SER A 223 -9.46 17.05 -7.55
C SER A 223 -8.27 16.91 -8.50
N GLY A 224 -8.48 16.34 -9.70
CA GLY A 224 -7.43 16.21 -10.70
C GLY A 224 -6.89 17.56 -11.17
N ASP A 225 -5.62 17.58 -11.62
CA ASP A 225 -4.98 18.74 -12.24
C ASP A 225 -4.41 18.39 -13.62
N THR A 226 -4.04 19.41 -14.39
CA THR A 226 -3.48 19.22 -15.74
C THR A 226 -2.10 18.56 -15.71
N ALA A 227 -1.33 18.74 -14.64
CA ALA A 227 -0.01 18.17 -14.48
C ALA A 227 -0.06 16.64 -14.32
N PHE A 228 -1.00 16.13 -13.52
CA PHE A 228 -1.25 14.71 -13.38
C PHE A 228 -1.81 14.12 -14.67
N ALA A 229 -2.78 14.81 -15.29
CA ALA A 229 -3.35 14.40 -16.59
C ALA A 229 -2.27 14.25 -17.67
N LEU A 230 -1.34 15.20 -17.75
CA LEU A 230 -0.18 15.11 -18.64
C LEU A 230 0.72 13.92 -18.29
N ALA A 231 1.14 13.81 -17.02
CA ALA A 231 2.08 12.79 -16.59
C ALA A 231 1.54 11.37 -16.78
N ILE A 232 0.27 11.11 -16.44
CA ILE A 232 -0.35 9.80 -16.63
C ILE A 232 -0.52 9.49 -18.12
N THR A 233 -0.91 10.46 -18.95
CA THR A 233 -1.08 10.23 -20.38
C THR A 233 0.27 9.93 -21.05
N GLU A 234 1.32 10.70 -20.73
CA GLU A 234 2.68 10.44 -21.20
C GLU A 234 3.14 9.03 -20.82
N HIS A 235 2.92 8.63 -19.56
CA HIS A 235 3.25 7.29 -19.09
C HIS A 235 2.50 6.19 -19.86
N LEU A 236 1.19 6.33 -20.04
CA LEU A 236 0.38 5.32 -20.73
C LEU A 236 0.73 5.21 -22.21
N THR A 237 1.11 6.32 -22.86
CA THR A 237 1.55 6.30 -24.27
C THR A 237 2.83 5.51 -24.51
N GLN A 238 3.69 5.34 -23.50
CA GLN A 238 4.92 4.54 -23.64
C GLN A 238 4.65 3.07 -23.95
N SER A 239 3.47 2.55 -23.56
CA SER A 239 3.05 1.19 -23.90
C SER A 239 2.69 1.01 -25.38
N GLY A 240 2.45 2.11 -26.12
CA GLY A 240 2.03 2.12 -27.52
C GLY A 240 0.57 1.74 -27.77
N GLN A 241 -0.25 1.57 -26.73
CA GLN A 241 -1.62 1.04 -26.86
C GLN A 241 -2.71 2.12 -26.93
N LEU A 242 -2.39 3.38 -26.60
CA LEU A 242 -3.38 4.45 -26.54
C LEU A 242 -3.92 4.83 -27.92
N LYS A 243 -5.22 4.67 -28.16
CA LYS A 243 -5.88 5.15 -29.39
C LYS A 243 -6.51 6.52 -29.20
N ASN A 244 -7.20 6.73 -28.07
CA ASN A 244 -7.96 7.94 -27.79
C ASN A 244 -7.63 8.49 -26.39
N HIS A 245 -7.36 9.79 -26.30
CA HIS A 245 -7.25 10.53 -25.06
C HIS A 245 -8.43 11.50 -24.94
N ILE A 246 -9.26 11.34 -23.92
CA ILE A 246 -10.43 12.19 -23.68
C ILE A 246 -10.12 13.06 -22.45
N HIS A 247 -9.77 14.31 -22.69
CA HIS A 247 -9.51 15.28 -21.64
C HIS A 247 -10.78 16.10 -21.37
N ILE A 248 -11.43 15.84 -20.23
CA ILE A 248 -12.66 16.55 -19.85
C ILE A 248 -12.27 17.70 -18.91
N THR A 249 -12.69 18.90 -19.29
CA THR A 249 -12.33 20.18 -18.64
C THR A 249 -13.57 21.06 -18.47
N SER A 250 -13.42 22.11 -17.67
CA SER A 250 -14.31 23.27 -17.56
C SER A 250 -13.52 24.57 -17.75
N PHE A 251 -14.22 25.70 -17.79
CA PHE A 251 -13.67 27.05 -17.91
C PHE A 251 -12.68 27.40 -16.80
N PHE A 252 -12.92 26.87 -15.59
CA PHE A 252 -12.11 27.19 -14.43
C PHE A 252 -10.79 26.41 -14.40
N ASP A 253 -10.75 25.18 -14.93
CA ASP A 253 -9.60 24.26 -14.79
C ASP A 253 -8.32 24.85 -15.41
N LEU A 254 -8.47 25.67 -16.47
CA LEU A 254 -7.34 26.38 -17.08
C LEU A 254 -6.76 27.44 -16.13
N HIS A 255 -7.59 28.09 -15.33
CA HIS A 255 -7.24 29.28 -14.55
C HIS A 255 -6.89 28.99 -13.09
N HIS A 256 -7.19 27.79 -12.57
CA HIS A 256 -6.96 27.48 -11.17
C HIS A 256 -6.48 26.04 -10.92
N GLU A 257 -5.34 25.90 -10.26
CA GLU A 257 -4.84 24.60 -9.78
C GLU A 257 -5.39 24.27 -8.39
N LEU A 258 -6.17 23.18 -8.28
CA LEU A 258 -6.67 22.70 -6.99
C LEU A 258 -5.56 22.26 -6.03
N THR A 259 -4.34 21.99 -6.53
CA THR A 259 -3.13 21.72 -5.72
C THR A 259 -2.79 22.88 -4.78
N ARG A 260 -3.14 24.11 -5.17
CA ARG A 260 -2.90 25.34 -4.39
C ARG A 260 -4.00 25.61 -3.36
N SER A 261 -5.06 24.79 -3.36
CA SER A 261 -6.15 24.90 -2.40
C SER A 261 -5.66 24.56 -0.99
N LYS A 262 -6.10 25.35 0.00
CA LYS A 262 -5.89 25.07 1.43
C LYS A 262 -6.83 23.99 1.99
N SER A 263 -7.69 23.41 1.15
CA SER A 263 -8.64 22.37 1.56
C SER A 263 -7.91 21.08 1.95
N THR A 264 -8.24 20.55 3.13
CA THR A 264 -7.72 19.25 3.60
C THR A 264 -8.13 18.10 2.67
N PHE A 265 -9.31 18.19 2.05
CA PHE A 265 -9.77 17.23 1.04
C PHE A 265 -8.83 17.22 -0.16
N ASN A 266 -8.55 18.37 -0.76
CA ASN A 266 -7.66 18.47 -1.93
C ASN A 266 -6.24 18.02 -1.57
N SER A 267 -5.70 18.46 -0.43
CA SER A 267 -4.39 18.02 0.05
C SER A 267 -4.30 16.50 0.20
N GLY A 268 -5.37 15.85 0.70
CA GLY A 268 -5.48 14.40 0.76
C GLY A 268 -5.43 13.73 -0.61
N VAL A 269 -6.24 14.20 -1.56
CA VAL A 269 -6.26 13.69 -2.95
C VAL A 269 -4.87 13.76 -3.58
N PHE A 270 -4.19 14.90 -3.50
CA PHE A 270 -2.87 15.07 -4.12
C PHE A 270 -1.78 14.21 -3.47
N LYS A 271 -1.85 13.95 -2.15
CA LYS A 271 -0.96 12.97 -1.49
C LYS A 271 -1.15 11.56 -2.06
N GLU A 272 -2.38 11.19 -2.37
CA GLU A 272 -2.70 9.90 -2.98
C GLU A 272 -2.26 9.82 -4.45
N LEU A 273 -2.45 10.88 -5.24
CA LEU A 273 -1.94 10.97 -6.61
C LEU A 273 -0.43 10.79 -6.66
N LYS A 274 0.31 11.47 -5.77
CA LYS A 274 1.77 11.33 -5.64
C LYS A 274 2.18 9.91 -5.26
N PHE A 275 1.43 9.28 -4.35
CA PHE A 275 1.69 7.90 -3.95
C PHE A 275 1.49 6.92 -5.13
N PHE A 276 0.38 7.05 -5.86
CA PHE A 276 0.11 6.26 -7.06
C PHE A 276 1.19 6.47 -8.13
N ALA A 277 1.57 7.72 -8.38
CA ALA A 277 2.59 8.06 -9.37
C ALA A 277 3.95 7.46 -9.00
N LYS A 278 4.41 7.64 -7.75
CA LYS A 278 5.68 7.05 -7.27
C LYS A 278 5.68 5.53 -7.36
N LYS A 279 4.57 4.87 -6.99
CA LYS A 279 4.45 3.41 -7.06
C LYS A 279 4.59 2.86 -8.48
N ASN A 280 4.09 3.59 -9.47
CA ASN A 280 4.10 3.16 -10.89
C ASN A 280 5.19 3.83 -11.73
N ASN A 281 6.16 4.51 -11.10
CA ASN A 281 7.23 5.26 -11.76
C ASN A 281 6.73 6.32 -12.77
N ILE A 282 5.58 6.93 -12.49
CA ILE A 282 5.02 8.01 -13.31
C ILE A 282 5.69 9.34 -12.90
N PRO A 283 6.23 10.12 -13.84
CA PRO A 283 6.92 11.38 -13.56
C PRO A 283 5.94 12.52 -13.26
N TYR A 284 5.31 12.49 -12.09
CA TYR A 284 4.40 13.53 -11.58
C TYR A 284 5.00 14.22 -10.35
N ILE A 285 5.27 15.54 -10.46
CA ILE A 285 5.78 16.46 -9.42
C ILE A 285 6.65 15.74 -8.37
N GLN A 286 7.93 15.53 -8.71
CA GLN A 286 8.95 15.09 -7.77
C GLN A 286 9.38 16.29 -6.92
N TYR A 287 9.25 16.19 -5.59
CA TYR A 287 10.04 17.00 -4.66
C TYR A 287 10.87 16.07 -3.80
N ASP A 288 11.93 16.67 -3.26
CA ASP A 288 13.06 16.10 -2.52
C ASP A 288 12.71 14.88 -1.69
N GLU A 289 13.66 13.95 -1.70
CA GLU A 289 13.73 12.66 -1.02
C GLU A 289 13.20 12.68 0.42
N GLU A 290 11.88 12.72 0.60
CA GLU A 290 11.31 11.79 1.55
C GLU A 290 11.45 10.43 0.88
N ILE A 291 12.48 9.72 1.32
CA ILE A 291 12.57 8.27 1.27
C ILE A 291 11.27 7.75 1.91
N PHE A 292 10.17 7.78 1.16
CA PHE A 292 9.21 6.68 1.21
C PHE A 292 10.03 5.51 0.71
N ALA A 293 10.73 4.87 1.65
CA ALA A 293 11.01 3.47 1.56
C ALA A 293 9.71 2.86 1.07
N SER A 294 9.79 2.06 0.01
CA SER A 294 8.64 1.29 -0.38
C SER A 294 8.15 0.63 0.90
N ASN A 295 6.93 0.93 1.34
CA ASN A 295 6.40 0.31 2.55
C ASN A 295 6.28 -1.23 2.36
N HIS A 296 6.68 -1.78 1.21
CA HIS A 296 7.02 -3.20 1.12
C HIS A 296 8.03 -3.64 2.20
N ASP A 297 8.97 -2.77 2.62
CA ASP A 297 9.98 -3.12 3.62
C ASP A 297 9.53 -2.89 5.07
N GLU A 298 8.53 -2.03 5.33
CA GLU A 298 8.02 -1.76 6.69
C GLU A 298 6.68 -2.45 7.04
N ILE A 299 5.95 -3.05 6.08
CA ILE A 299 4.59 -3.55 6.34
C ILE A 299 4.52 -4.99 6.90
N TYR A 300 5.60 -5.77 6.90
CA TYR A 300 5.49 -7.22 7.17
C TYR A 300 6.52 -7.74 8.15
N GLN A 301 6.44 -7.31 9.41
CA GLN A 301 7.13 -8.00 10.50
C GLN A 301 6.12 -8.30 11.62
N PRO A 302 6.15 -9.50 12.23
CA PRO A 302 5.50 -9.72 13.51
C PRO A 302 5.94 -8.61 14.47
N ALA A 303 4.97 -7.82 14.95
CA ALA A 303 5.27 -6.75 15.89
C ALA A 303 5.87 -7.35 17.16
N SER A 304 7.08 -6.95 17.50
CA SER A 304 7.90 -7.40 18.64
C SER A 304 8.49 -8.81 18.53
N ILE A 305 9.75 -8.89 18.11
CA ILE A 305 10.64 -9.96 18.56
C ILE A 305 11.84 -9.25 19.17
N SER A 306 11.89 -9.21 20.50
CA SER A 306 12.86 -8.43 21.27
C SER A 306 14.28 -9.03 21.30
N SER A 307 14.58 -10.07 20.52
CA SER A 307 15.93 -10.57 20.33
C SER A 307 16.13 -11.19 18.93
N SER A 308 17.27 -10.90 18.27
CA SER A 308 17.66 -11.49 16.96
C SER A 308 17.68 -13.03 16.99
N ILE A 309 17.88 -13.58 18.18
CA ILE A 309 17.96 -15.01 18.50
C ILE A 309 16.60 -15.71 18.33
N GLU A 310 15.52 -15.21 18.93
CA GLU A 310 14.19 -15.85 18.85
C GLU A 310 13.59 -15.74 17.44
N LYS A 311 13.93 -14.65 16.73
CA LYS A 311 13.56 -14.44 15.34
C LYS A 311 14.15 -15.51 14.43
N ASN A 312 15.44 -15.83 14.59
CA ASN A 312 16.10 -16.87 13.80
C ASN A 312 15.50 -18.26 14.06
N LEU A 313 15.19 -18.57 15.33
CA LEU A 313 14.57 -19.84 15.69
C LEU A 313 13.15 -19.98 15.11
N LEU A 314 12.35 -18.91 15.14
CA LEU A 314 11.02 -18.90 14.53
C LEU A 314 11.08 -19.14 13.01
N ASN A 315 12.09 -18.55 12.33
CA ASN A 315 12.30 -18.74 10.91
C ASN A 315 12.63 -20.19 10.52
N LEU A 316 13.13 -21.04 11.42
CA LEU A 316 13.28 -22.47 11.14
C LEU A 316 11.93 -23.12 10.86
N PHE A 317 10.91 -22.71 11.62
CA PHE A 317 9.61 -23.36 11.63
C PHE A 317 8.66 -22.80 10.57
N ILE A 318 8.90 -21.59 10.07
CA ILE A 318 8.03 -20.94 9.08
C ILE A 318 8.47 -21.32 7.65
N SER A 319 7.49 -21.60 6.79
CA SER A 319 7.70 -21.67 5.34
C SER A 319 7.52 -20.29 4.72
N GLU A 320 8.59 -19.76 4.11
CA GLU A 320 8.55 -18.47 3.41
C GLU A 320 7.48 -18.45 2.30
N LYS A 321 7.38 -19.52 1.50
CA LYS A 321 6.34 -19.65 0.47
C LYS A 321 4.93 -19.55 1.04
N LYS A 322 4.65 -20.25 2.15
CA LYS A 322 3.33 -20.21 2.80
C LYS A 322 3.06 -18.85 3.43
N LEU A 323 4.08 -18.23 4.03
CA LEU A 323 4.00 -16.88 4.58
C LEU A 323 3.64 -15.86 3.49
N ILE A 324 4.33 -15.88 2.35
CA ILE A 324 4.04 -15.02 1.20
C ILE A 324 2.60 -15.24 0.71
N THR A 325 2.16 -16.50 0.63
CA THR A 325 0.79 -16.86 0.21
C THR A 325 -0.25 -16.30 1.18
N ALA A 326 -0.09 -16.54 2.49
CA ALA A 326 -1.00 -16.05 3.51
C ALA A 326 -1.08 -14.51 3.53
N ILE A 327 0.06 -13.82 3.37
CA ILE A 327 0.10 -12.36 3.23
C ILE A 327 -0.67 -11.92 1.99
N THR A 328 -0.43 -12.56 0.84
CA THR A 328 -1.13 -12.25 -0.42
C THR A 328 -2.65 -12.40 -0.27
N ASP A 329 -3.10 -13.47 0.39
CA ASP A 329 -4.53 -13.71 0.63
C ASP A 329 -5.15 -12.64 1.53
N ILE A 330 -4.47 -12.27 2.63
CA ILE A 330 -4.94 -11.19 3.51
C ILE A 330 -5.02 -9.87 2.74
N VAL A 331 -4.03 -9.58 1.88
CA VAL A 331 -4.02 -8.37 1.04
C VAL A 331 -5.19 -8.40 0.05
N ASN A 332 -5.43 -9.52 -0.63
CA ASN A 332 -6.54 -9.65 -1.58
C ASN A 332 -7.90 -9.54 -0.89
N GLN A 333 -8.08 -10.17 0.27
CA GLN A 333 -9.29 -10.04 1.07
C GLN A 333 -9.51 -8.60 1.54
N LYS A 334 -8.45 -7.91 1.96
CA LYS A 334 -8.54 -6.49 2.25
C LYS A 334 -8.87 -5.70 1.00
N TYR A 335 -8.24 -5.99 -0.15
CA TYR A 335 -8.46 -5.36 -1.46
C TYR A 335 -9.96 -5.28 -1.82
N ILE A 336 -10.66 -6.41 -1.67
CA ILE A 336 -12.10 -6.53 -1.92
C ILE A 336 -12.94 -5.66 -0.96
N ASN A 337 -12.45 -5.43 0.26
CA ASN A 337 -13.14 -4.67 1.30
C ASN A 337 -12.69 -3.20 1.40
N PHE A 338 -11.91 -2.68 0.44
CA PHE A 338 -11.51 -1.28 0.50
C PHE A 338 -12.62 -0.34 0.04
N ASP A 339 -12.59 0.84 0.64
CA ASP A 339 -13.48 1.98 0.43
C ASP A 339 -13.40 2.59 -0.99
N PHE A 340 -12.48 2.16 -1.85
CA PHE A 340 -12.51 2.61 -3.24
C PHE A 340 -13.74 2.05 -3.99
N HIS A 341 -14.28 0.91 -3.56
CA HIS A 341 -15.59 0.44 -4.05
C HIS A 341 -16.70 1.42 -3.66
N THR A 342 -16.65 2.00 -2.45
CA THR A 342 -17.54 3.09 -2.05
C THR A 342 -17.35 4.31 -2.95
N LEU A 343 -16.11 4.71 -3.26
CA LEU A 343 -15.85 5.81 -4.21
C LEU A 343 -16.46 5.54 -5.60
N ILE A 344 -16.29 4.32 -6.10
CA ILE A 344 -16.89 3.91 -7.37
C ILE A 344 -18.42 4.02 -7.25
N ASP A 345 -19.02 3.47 -6.18
CA ASP A 345 -20.46 3.53 -5.95
C ASP A 345 -21.01 4.95 -5.78
N GLU A 346 -20.22 5.90 -5.25
CA GLU A 346 -20.60 7.32 -5.23
C GLU A 346 -20.89 7.84 -6.65
N GLN A 347 -20.18 7.36 -7.69
CA GLN A 347 -20.43 7.75 -9.08
C GLN A 347 -21.86 7.38 -9.56
N LYS A 348 -22.52 6.41 -8.91
CA LYS A 348 -23.90 6.00 -9.22
C LYS A 348 -24.97 6.92 -8.62
N ASN A 349 -24.58 8.04 -8.01
CA ASN A 349 -25.53 9.00 -7.45
C ASN A 349 -26.51 9.48 -8.52
N LYS A 350 -27.80 9.15 -8.36
CA LYS A 350 -28.89 9.59 -9.25
C LYS A 350 -29.68 10.77 -8.70
N ASN A 351 -29.30 11.28 -7.53
CA ASN A 351 -30.04 12.33 -6.89
C ASN A 351 -29.97 13.59 -7.75
N SER A 352 -31.13 14.23 -7.90
CA SER A 352 -31.27 15.58 -8.44
C SER A 352 -31.94 16.45 -7.38
N MET A 353 -31.64 17.73 -7.38
CA MET A 353 -32.16 18.68 -6.41
C MET A 353 -33.44 19.36 -6.93
N CYS A 354 -34.20 20.01 -6.04
CA CYS A 354 -35.32 20.84 -6.47
C CYS A 354 -34.79 22.09 -7.20
N GLU A 355 -35.63 22.71 -8.02
CA GLU A 355 -35.24 23.82 -8.91
C GLU A 355 -34.60 24.99 -8.15
N GLU A 356 -35.22 25.44 -7.06
CA GLU A 356 -34.71 26.56 -6.27
C GLU A 356 -33.34 26.28 -5.64
N GLU A 357 -33.12 25.05 -5.15
CA GLU A 357 -31.86 24.67 -4.52
C GLU A 357 -30.74 24.49 -5.56
N MET A 358 -31.08 23.91 -6.71
CA MET A 358 -30.19 23.75 -7.86
C MET A 358 -29.71 25.11 -8.38
N ASP A 359 -30.62 26.05 -8.60
CA ASP A 359 -30.31 27.39 -9.05
C ASP A 359 -29.38 28.10 -8.07
N LYS A 360 -29.71 28.04 -6.77
CA LYS A 360 -28.88 28.65 -5.70
C LYS A 360 -27.46 28.09 -5.69
N LEU A 361 -27.30 26.77 -5.77
CA LEU A 361 -25.98 26.14 -5.78
C LEU A 361 -25.20 26.46 -7.05
N SER A 362 -25.86 26.48 -8.21
CA SER A 362 -25.24 26.84 -9.48
C SER A 362 -24.71 28.27 -9.48
N ILE A 363 -25.54 29.23 -9.02
CA ILE A 363 -25.15 30.64 -8.87
C ILE A 363 -23.96 30.77 -7.92
N GLN A 364 -24.03 30.11 -6.77
CA GLN A 364 -22.95 30.13 -5.77
C GLN A 364 -21.65 29.57 -6.34
N ARG A 365 -21.73 28.46 -7.09
CA ARG A 365 -20.59 27.79 -7.69
C ARG A 365 -19.95 28.63 -8.78
N GLY A 366 -20.74 29.18 -9.70
CA GLY A 366 -20.28 30.10 -10.74
C GLY A 366 -19.57 31.31 -10.13
N THR A 367 -20.21 31.97 -9.17
CA THR A 367 -19.64 33.12 -8.44
C THR A 367 -18.33 32.77 -7.74
N ASN A 368 -18.23 31.58 -7.11
CA ASN A 368 -17.02 31.17 -6.42
C ASN A 368 -15.87 30.87 -7.38
N HIS A 369 -16.13 30.25 -8.53
CA HIS A 369 -15.10 30.01 -9.54
C HIS A 369 -14.63 31.32 -10.17
N SER A 370 -15.54 32.26 -10.44
CA SER A 370 -15.21 33.62 -10.93
C SER A 370 -14.24 34.36 -10.01
N LYS A 371 -14.38 34.23 -8.68
CA LYS A 371 -13.45 34.86 -7.72
C LYS A 371 -12.01 34.34 -7.84
N LEU A 372 -11.80 33.15 -8.41
CA LEU A 372 -10.48 32.56 -8.57
C LEU A 372 -9.76 33.06 -9.83
N PHE A 373 -10.47 33.71 -10.75
CA PHE A 373 -9.92 34.23 -12.01
C PHE A 373 -8.80 35.26 -11.82
N CYS A 374 -8.77 35.96 -10.69
CA CYS A 374 -7.73 36.92 -10.36
C CYS A 374 -6.34 36.28 -10.17
N TYR A 375 -6.26 34.97 -9.94
CA TYR A 375 -5.01 34.24 -9.70
C TYR A 375 -4.42 33.65 -10.99
N LYS A 376 -3.77 34.48 -11.81
CA LYS A 376 -3.28 34.13 -13.16
C LYS A 376 -2.07 33.20 -13.23
N GLU A 377 -1.41 32.88 -12.12
CA GLU A 377 -0.20 32.02 -12.14
C GLU A 377 -0.48 30.60 -12.65
N SER A 378 -1.67 30.06 -12.39
CA SER A 378 -2.07 28.72 -12.83
C SER A 378 -2.25 28.64 -14.35
N LEU A 379 -2.69 29.75 -14.98
CA LEU A 379 -2.97 29.81 -16.41
C LEU A 379 -1.77 29.39 -17.24
N SER A 380 -0.60 29.97 -16.99
CA SER A 380 0.62 29.65 -17.74
C SER A 380 1.04 28.18 -17.61
N SER A 381 0.98 27.63 -16.38
CA SER A 381 1.30 26.23 -16.09
C SER A 381 0.34 25.27 -16.79
N ASN A 382 -0.96 25.50 -16.62
CA ASN A 382 -2.02 24.66 -17.18
C ASN A 382 -2.03 24.72 -18.72
N SER A 383 -1.91 25.93 -19.30
CA SER A 383 -1.80 26.10 -20.75
C SER A 383 -0.63 25.29 -21.31
N ARG A 384 0.55 25.37 -20.70
CA ARG A 384 1.73 24.60 -21.12
C ARG A 384 1.47 23.09 -21.04
N ASN A 385 0.84 22.61 -19.97
CA ASN A 385 0.54 21.18 -19.82
C ASN A 385 -0.42 20.70 -20.92
N ILE A 386 -1.46 21.47 -21.22
CA ILE A 386 -2.45 21.15 -22.26
C ILE A 386 -1.83 21.20 -23.65
N GLU A 387 -1.05 22.24 -23.96
CA GLU A 387 -0.31 22.33 -25.22
C GLU A 387 0.62 21.12 -25.41
N LYS A 388 1.28 20.67 -24.34
CA LYS A 388 2.12 19.48 -24.37
C LYS A 388 1.30 18.21 -24.59
N MET A 389 0.13 18.06 -23.97
CA MET A 389 -0.78 16.94 -24.24
C MET A 389 -1.21 16.91 -25.71
N VAL A 390 -1.57 18.06 -26.28
CA VAL A 390 -1.90 18.20 -27.71
C VAL A 390 -0.72 17.82 -28.61
N HIS A 391 0.47 18.33 -28.29
CA HIS A 391 1.69 18.00 -29.02
C HIS A 391 2.00 16.50 -28.97
N ASN A 392 1.87 15.87 -27.80
CA ASN A 392 2.07 14.44 -27.62
C ASN A 392 1.07 13.62 -28.43
N ALA A 393 -0.17 14.08 -28.56
CA ALA A 393 -1.18 13.43 -29.40
C ALA A 393 -0.79 13.46 -30.88
N GLU A 394 -0.34 14.60 -31.40
CA GLU A 394 0.17 14.72 -32.77
C GLU A 394 1.39 13.84 -33.02
N MET A 395 2.35 13.84 -32.10
CA MET A 395 3.61 13.08 -32.24
C MET A 395 3.37 11.57 -32.16
N ASN A 396 2.54 11.11 -31.22
CA ASN A 396 2.26 9.69 -31.00
C ASN A 396 1.06 9.17 -31.81
N LYS A 397 0.41 10.04 -32.60
CA LYS A 397 -0.68 9.70 -33.54
C LYS A 397 -1.92 9.06 -32.90
N TYR A 398 -2.22 9.40 -31.65
CA TYR A 398 -3.52 9.08 -31.04
C TYR A 398 -4.50 10.25 -31.24
N ALA A 399 -5.80 9.98 -31.18
CA ALA A 399 -6.81 11.03 -31.22
C ALA A 399 -6.98 11.65 -29.84
N MET A 400 -7.01 12.98 -29.75
CA MET A 400 -7.29 13.69 -28.50
C MET A 400 -8.61 14.44 -28.62
N TYR A 401 -9.51 14.18 -27.69
CA TYR A 401 -10.79 14.87 -27.54
C TYR A 401 -10.70 15.77 -26.31
N ILE A 402 -10.77 17.07 -26.53
CA ILE A 402 -10.89 18.05 -25.46
C ILE A 402 -12.37 18.37 -25.30
N VAL A 403 -12.94 18.02 -24.16
CA VAL A 403 -14.39 18.10 -23.95
C VAL A 403 -14.71 19.08 -22.83
N PHE A 404 -15.45 20.13 -23.15
CA PHE A 404 -16.10 20.95 -22.14
C PHE A 404 -17.38 20.25 -21.68
N ALA A 405 -17.40 19.81 -20.42
CA ALA A 405 -18.54 19.13 -19.84
C ALA A 405 -19.75 20.07 -19.75
N PRO A 406 -20.99 19.55 -19.88
CA PRO A 406 -22.21 20.31 -19.68
C PRO A 406 -22.25 20.96 -18.29
N GLN A 407 -22.81 22.17 -18.23
CA GLN A 407 -22.95 22.95 -17.01
C GLN A 407 -24.41 23.39 -16.83
N PRO A 408 -24.90 23.58 -15.59
CA PRO A 408 -26.20 24.19 -15.38
C PRO A 408 -26.24 25.60 -15.97
N GLN A 409 -27.35 25.98 -16.62
CA GLN A 409 -27.49 27.32 -17.21
C GLN A 409 -27.19 28.44 -16.19
N LYS A 410 -27.68 28.29 -14.94
CA LYS A 410 -27.43 29.25 -13.86
C LYS A 410 -25.96 29.35 -13.45
N TYR A 411 -25.17 28.30 -13.65
CA TYR A 411 -23.73 28.36 -13.43
C TYR A 411 -23.07 29.25 -14.49
N ILE A 412 -23.38 29.02 -15.77
CA ILE A 412 -22.84 29.78 -16.92
C ILE A 412 -23.23 31.26 -16.83
N GLU A 413 -24.48 31.56 -16.47
CA GLU A 413 -24.97 32.94 -16.31
C GLU A 413 -24.19 33.75 -15.24
N ASN A 414 -23.54 33.06 -14.30
CA ASN A 414 -22.86 33.66 -13.14
C ASN A 414 -21.35 33.43 -13.13
N ILE A 415 -20.80 32.83 -14.19
CA ILE A 415 -19.36 32.73 -14.36
C ILE A 415 -18.79 34.01 -14.99
N ASP A 416 -17.55 34.35 -14.64
CA ASP A 416 -16.84 35.47 -15.22
C ASP A 416 -16.70 35.27 -16.73
N LYS A 417 -17.24 36.21 -17.51
CA LYS A 417 -17.27 36.11 -18.98
C LYS A 417 -15.88 36.19 -19.59
N GLU A 418 -14.95 36.93 -18.99
CA GLU A 418 -13.57 36.99 -19.47
C GLU A 418 -12.88 35.65 -19.24
N MET A 419 -13.10 35.00 -18.09
CA MET A 419 -12.57 33.65 -17.83
C MET A 419 -13.07 32.63 -18.85
N LEU A 420 -14.38 32.65 -19.15
CA LEU A 420 -14.97 31.78 -20.17
C LEU A 420 -14.37 32.05 -21.55
N ASN A 421 -14.29 33.32 -21.96
CA ASN A 421 -13.77 33.71 -23.26
C ASN A 421 -12.28 33.38 -23.42
N GLU A 422 -11.46 33.60 -22.38
CA GLU A 422 -10.03 33.29 -22.36
C GLU A 422 -9.79 31.78 -22.47
N ALA A 423 -10.55 30.97 -21.73
CA ALA A 423 -10.48 29.52 -21.84
C ALA A 423 -10.84 29.04 -23.26
N PHE A 424 -12.00 29.43 -23.79
CA PHE A 424 -12.42 29.01 -25.12
C PHE A 424 -11.46 29.45 -26.21
N SER A 425 -10.99 30.70 -26.17
CA SER A 425 -10.05 31.22 -27.16
C SER A 425 -8.75 30.41 -27.17
N PHE A 426 -8.23 30.07 -25.99
CA PHE A 426 -7.06 29.22 -25.84
C PHE A 426 -7.28 27.83 -26.48
N TYR A 427 -8.36 27.14 -26.12
CA TYR A 427 -8.63 25.80 -26.65
C TYR A 427 -8.92 25.79 -28.16
N GLN A 428 -9.63 26.80 -28.68
CA GLN A 428 -9.83 26.95 -30.13
C GLN A 428 -8.49 27.16 -30.86
N GLN A 429 -7.61 27.99 -30.31
CA GLN A 429 -6.30 28.26 -30.89
C GLN A 429 -5.43 26.99 -30.95
N ILE A 430 -5.33 26.24 -29.85
CA ILE A 430 -4.46 25.05 -29.80
C ILE A 430 -5.03 23.86 -30.57
N THR A 431 -6.31 23.85 -30.93
CA THR A 431 -6.93 22.77 -31.74
C THR A 431 -7.04 23.12 -33.22
N LEU A 432 -6.88 24.40 -33.58
CA LEU A 432 -6.99 24.87 -34.96
C LEU A 432 -6.06 24.12 -35.91
N ASN A 433 -6.62 23.65 -37.04
CA ASN A 433 -5.94 22.92 -38.11
C ASN A 433 -5.28 21.58 -37.71
N LYS A 434 -5.62 21.01 -36.55
CA LYS A 434 -5.11 19.71 -36.12
C LYS A 434 -6.10 18.58 -36.48
N LYS A 435 -5.63 17.56 -37.19
CA LYS A 435 -6.50 16.49 -37.72
C LYS A 435 -6.95 15.49 -36.68
N ASN A 436 -6.11 15.20 -35.69
CA ASN A 436 -6.34 14.21 -34.65
C ASN A 436 -6.76 14.84 -33.31
N ILE A 437 -7.05 16.14 -33.29
CA ILE A 437 -7.44 16.86 -32.07
C ILE A 437 -8.83 17.45 -32.31
N VAL A 438 -9.78 17.12 -31.44
CA VAL A 438 -11.17 17.55 -31.56
C VAL A 438 -11.56 18.31 -30.30
N LEU A 439 -12.00 19.55 -30.48
CA LEU A 439 -12.65 20.33 -29.43
C LEU A 439 -14.16 20.06 -29.46
N ILE A 440 -14.71 19.59 -28.35
CA ILE A 440 -16.13 19.32 -28.17
C ILE A 440 -16.64 20.22 -27.05
N ASP A 441 -17.57 21.10 -27.38
CA ASP A 441 -18.21 21.97 -26.41
C ASP A 441 -19.64 21.50 -26.14
N MET A 442 -19.88 20.97 -24.94
CA MET A 442 -21.21 20.62 -24.45
C MET A 442 -21.64 21.54 -23.31
N SER A 443 -20.88 22.59 -23.00
CA SER A 443 -21.08 23.37 -21.79
C SER A 443 -22.47 24.01 -21.68
N ASP A 444 -23.01 24.52 -22.79
CA ASP A 444 -24.35 25.11 -22.92
C ASP A 444 -25.30 24.24 -23.76
N ASP A 445 -25.10 22.91 -23.74
CA ASP A 445 -25.92 21.98 -24.51
C ASP A 445 -27.35 21.87 -23.93
N PRO A 446 -28.39 22.26 -24.70
CA PRO A 446 -29.76 22.38 -24.19
C PRO A 446 -30.42 21.04 -23.82
N ASP A 447 -29.84 19.90 -24.24
CA ASP A 447 -30.35 18.58 -23.86
C ASP A 447 -30.06 18.24 -22.39
N PHE A 448 -29.15 18.96 -21.74
CA PHE A 448 -28.89 18.81 -20.30
C PHE A 448 -29.78 19.76 -19.51
N THR A 449 -30.64 19.15 -18.70
CA THR A 449 -31.55 19.84 -17.80
C THR A 449 -31.02 19.75 -16.38
N ARG A 450 -31.59 20.52 -15.45
CA ARG A 450 -31.31 20.40 -14.01
C ARG A 450 -31.37 18.98 -13.45
N HIS A 451 -32.16 18.08 -14.05
CA HIS A 451 -32.31 16.70 -13.60
C HIS A 451 -31.10 15.82 -13.95
N ASP A 452 -30.17 16.33 -14.74
CA ASP A 452 -28.93 15.66 -15.13
C ASP A 452 -27.76 16.00 -14.19
N PHE A 453 -27.97 16.89 -13.21
CA PHE A 453 -26.95 17.35 -12.26
C PHE A 453 -27.25 16.89 -10.83
N GLN A 454 -26.20 16.67 -10.05
CA GLN A 454 -26.31 16.34 -8.61
C GLN A 454 -26.04 17.56 -7.71
N ASP A 455 -25.30 18.54 -8.22
CA ASP A 455 -24.93 19.77 -7.53
C ASP A 455 -24.71 20.89 -8.56
N GLY A 456 -24.20 22.04 -8.11
CA GLY A 456 -24.09 23.29 -8.89
C GLY A 456 -23.24 23.24 -10.16
N ASP A 457 -22.49 22.17 -10.43
CA ASP A 457 -21.64 22.05 -11.63
C ASP A 457 -21.32 20.60 -12.07
N HIS A 458 -21.73 19.57 -11.31
CA HIS A 458 -21.44 18.17 -11.67
C HIS A 458 -22.67 17.38 -12.07
N LEU A 459 -22.49 16.56 -13.11
CA LEU A 459 -23.49 15.59 -13.54
C LEU A 459 -23.78 14.58 -12.43
N ASN A 460 -25.04 14.14 -12.36
CA ASN A 460 -25.42 12.91 -11.69
C ASN A 460 -25.28 11.72 -12.66
N PHE A 461 -25.55 10.51 -12.20
CA PHE A 461 -25.38 9.29 -13.01
C PHE A 461 -26.28 9.26 -14.25
N ASN A 462 -27.48 9.84 -14.21
CA ASN A 462 -28.36 9.92 -15.39
C ASN A 462 -27.79 10.91 -16.41
N GLY A 463 -27.30 12.05 -15.94
CA GLY A 463 -26.58 13.02 -16.76
C GLY A 463 -25.32 12.43 -17.40
N ALA A 464 -24.57 11.60 -16.65
CA ALA A 464 -23.40 10.90 -17.16
C ALA A 464 -23.73 9.90 -18.29
N ILE A 465 -24.84 9.15 -18.17
CA ILE A 465 -25.33 8.28 -19.24
C ILE A 465 -25.61 9.11 -20.50
N LYS A 466 -26.33 10.23 -20.36
CA LYS A 466 -26.63 11.14 -21.48
C LYS A 466 -25.36 11.73 -22.10
N PHE A 467 -24.39 12.13 -21.27
CA PHE A 467 -23.10 12.65 -21.70
C PHE A 467 -22.31 11.61 -22.52
N ILE A 468 -22.22 10.37 -22.03
CA ILE A 468 -21.57 9.27 -22.77
C ILE A 468 -22.27 9.01 -24.11
N GLN A 469 -23.61 9.02 -24.15
CA GLN A 469 -24.37 8.86 -25.40
C GLN A 469 -24.06 9.97 -26.40
N LYS A 470 -23.91 11.22 -25.94
CA LYS A 470 -23.49 12.33 -26.81
C LYS A 470 -22.05 12.19 -27.30
N LEU A 471 -21.12 11.72 -26.46
CA LEU A 471 -19.74 11.44 -26.90
C LEU A 471 -19.68 10.40 -28.03
N GLN A 472 -20.57 9.40 -28.02
CA GLN A 472 -20.66 8.40 -29.09
C GLN A 472 -20.99 9.01 -30.46
N VAL A 473 -21.74 10.12 -30.51
CA VAL A 473 -22.02 10.84 -31.77
C VAL A 473 -20.74 11.41 -32.39
N TYR A 474 -19.71 11.69 -31.58
CA TYR A 474 -18.38 12.11 -32.03
C TYR A 474 -17.44 10.94 -32.34
N GLY A 475 -17.95 9.70 -32.38
CA GLY A 475 -17.18 8.49 -32.63
C GLY A 475 -16.40 7.97 -31.42
N ILE A 476 -16.68 8.49 -30.22
CA ILE A 476 -16.02 8.08 -28.98
C ILE A 476 -16.81 6.95 -28.33
N THR A 477 -16.27 5.73 -28.35
CA THR A 477 -16.88 4.60 -27.63
C THR A 477 -16.30 4.54 -26.22
N ILE A 478 -17.15 4.42 -25.19
CA ILE A 478 -16.75 4.49 -23.77
C ILE A 478 -16.70 3.11 -23.10
#